data_AF-A0A8T0DZL9-F1
#
_entry.id   AF-A0A8T0DZL9-F1
#
_cell.length_a   1.000
_cell.length_b   1.000
_cell.length_c   1.000
_cell.angle_alpha   90.00
_cell.angle_beta   90.00
_cell.angle_gamma   90.00
#
_symmetry.space_group_name_H-M   'P 1'
#
loop_
_entity.id
_entity.type
_entity.pdbx_description
1 polymer ?
#
loop_
_entity_poly.entity_id
_entity_poly.type
_entity_poly.pdbx_seq_one_letter_code
_entity_poly.pdbx_strand_id
1 'polypeptide(L)'
;MWSKVIPTVLCVFCFLAVIRSQVLKPVDLADYYDCWTYAECFTDSSAHQGIMDCFNSIGKDVEPMFKFVNETFYTYHTDSIAEAMEEYCDLCGDAKYYAYEETLNGIFYYQNKACRARLRRQCSSSEKMLKCFFKLLDGLKDQGLC
;
A
#
# COMPACT_ATOMS: atom_id res chain seq x y z
N MET A 1 -53.99 -0.13 -23.99
CA MET A 1 -52.90 -1.12 -23.95
C MET A 1 -51.66 -0.41 -23.46
N TRP A 2 -51.15 -0.78 -22.27
CA TRP A 2 -49.76 -0.70 -21.77
C TRP A 2 -48.88 0.51 -22.13
N SER A 3 -48.13 1.17 -21.23
CA SER A 3 -47.90 1.03 -19.80
C SER A 3 -47.12 2.27 -19.33
N LYS A 4 -47.35 2.64 -18.08
CA LYS A 4 -46.59 3.61 -17.29
C LYS A 4 -45.13 3.14 -17.16
N VAL A 5 -44.18 3.75 -17.85
CA VAL A 5 -42.73 3.46 -17.68
C VAL A 5 -41.93 4.76 -17.63
N ILE A 6 -42.32 5.71 -16.78
CA ILE A 6 -41.57 6.96 -16.58
C ILE A 6 -41.71 7.38 -15.11
N PRO A 7 -41.11 6.65 -14.15
CA PRO A 7 -40.11 7.32 -13.32
C PRO A 7 -38.96 6.44 -12.78
N THR A 8 -38.93 5.13 -13.06
CA THR A 8 -38.01 4.20 -12.38
C THR A 8 -36.58 4.25 -12.93
N VAL A 9 -36.38 4.71 -14.17
CA VAL A 9 -35.07 4.71 -14.84
C VAL A 9 -34.13 5.79 -14.28
N LEU A 10 -34.67 6.88 -13.73
CA LEU A 10 -33.86 7.97 -13.16
C LEU A 10 -33.28 7.66 -11.78
N CYS A 11 -33.83 6.69 -11.04
CA CYS A 11 -33.33 6.33 -9.71
C CYS A 11 -32.07 5.44 -9.77
N VAL A 12 -31.89 4.69 -10.86
CA VAL A 12 -30.75 3.77 -11.03
C VAL A 12 -29.45 4.52 -11.35
N PHE A 13 -29.53 5.66 -12.04
CA PHE A 13 -28.33 6.47 -12.36
C PHE A 13 -27.75 7.23 -11.17
N CYS A 14 -28.53 7.45 -10.10
CA CYS A 14 -28.02 8.07 -8.86
C CYS A 14 -27.16 7.10 -8.03
N PHE A 15 -27.37 5.78 -8.16
CA PHE A 15 -26.57 4.79 -7.42
C PHE A 15 -25.21 4.49 -8.05
N LEU A 16 -25.03 4.77 -9.34
CA LEU A 16 -23.74 4.54 -10.03
C LEU A 16 -22.76 5.71 -9.88
N ALA A 17 -23.16 6.82 -9.26
CA ALA A 17 -22.34 8.01 -9.08
C ALA A 17 -21.45 8.02 -7.82
N VAL A 18 -21.54 6.99 -6.95
CA VAL A 18 -20.86 7.01 -5.63
C VAL A 18 -19.87 5.85 -5.45
N ILE A 19 -19.03 5.57 -6.44
CA ILE A 19 -17.72 4.90 -6.19
C ILE A 19 -16.67 5.46 -7.17
N ARG A 20 -16.40 6.77 -7.09
CA ARG A 20 -15.06 7.28 -7.44
C ARG A 20 -14.28 7.54 -6.15
N SER A 21 -14.22 6.55 -5.25
CA SER A 21 -13.10 6.50 -4.31
C SER A 21 -11.88 6.19 -5.16
N GLN A 22 -10.85 7.01 -5.04
CA GLN A 22 -9.61 6.94 -5.78
C GLN A 22 -8.98 5.56 -5.62
N VAL A 23 -9.35 4.61 -6.47
CA VAL A 23 -8.58 3.37 -6.62
C VAL A 23 -7.28 3.87 -7.20
N LEU A 24 -6.19 3.83 -6.41
CA LEU A 24 -4.84 3.96 -6.96
C LEU A 24 -4.82 3.12 -8.24
N LYS A 25 -4.33 3.67 -9.35
CA LYS A 25 -4.13 2.88 -10.57
C LYS A 25 -3.47 1.55 -10.15
N PRO A 26 -3.86 0.41 -10.75
CA PRO A 26 -3.20 -0.85 -10.44
C PRO A 26 -1.70 -0.63 -10.58
N VAL A 27 -1.00 -0.68 -9.45
CA VAL A 27 0.44 -0.52 -9.38
C VAL A 27 1.00 -1.87 -9.77
N ASP A 28 1.81 -1.92 -10.81
CA ASP A 28 2.56 -3.13 -11.12
C ASP A 28 3.69 -3.23 -10.09
N LEU A 29 3.56 -4.14 -9.12
CA LEU A 29 4.56 -4.29 -8.07
C LEU A 29 5.92 -4.71 -8.63
N ALA A 30 5.95 -5.45 -9.74
CA ALA A 30 7.21 -5.85 -10.36
C ALA A 30 8.07 -4.62 -10.75
N ASP A 31 7.44 -3.53 -11.18
CA ASP A 31 8.11 -2.29 -11.63
C ASP A 31 8.84 -1.53 -10.53
N TYR A 32 8.59 -1.88 -9.26
CA TYR A 32 9.10 -1.18 -8.08
C TYR A 32 10.00 -2.04 -7.19
N TYR A 33 10.20 -3.33 -7.52
CA TYR A 33 10.99 -4.25 -6.70
C TYR A 33 12.43 -3.75 -6.49
N ASP A 34 13.10 -3.34 -7.57
CA ASP A 34 14.48 -2.86 -7.50
C ASP A 34 14.57 -1.57 -6.69
N CYS A 35 13.61 -0.66 -6.87
CA CYS A 35 13.54 0.60 -6.11
C CYS A 35 13.24 0.39 -4.63
N TRP A 36 12.34 -0.54 -4.29
CA TRP A 36 12.08 -0.95 -2.91
C TRP A 36 13.36 -1.51 -2.30
N THR A 37 14.02 -2.45 -2.98
CA THR A 37 15.24 -3.10 -2.47
C THR A 37 16.35 -2.08 -2.26
N TYR A 38 16.52 -1.15 -3.22
CA TYR A 38 17.46 -0.05 -3.10
C TYR A 38 17.15 0.83 -1.89
N ALA A 39 15.89 1.23 -1.73
CA ALA A 39 15.49 2.15 -0.67
C ALA A 39 15.56 1.53 0.72
N GLU A 40 15.19 0.26 0.89
CA GLU A 40 15.18 -0.42 2.19
C GLU A 40 16.57 -0.88 2.63
N CYS A 41 17.37 -1.42 1.70
CA CYS A 41 18.58 -2.17 2.06
C CYS A 41 19.89 -1.40 1.94
N PHE A 42 19.86 -0.17 1.41
CA PHE A 42 21.01 0.72 1.44
C PHE A 42 20.85 1.68 2.60
N THR A 43 21.42 1.29 3.76
CA THR A 43 21.26 1.92 5.08
C THR A 43 21.68 3.39 5.15
N ASP A 44 22.61 3.83 4.30
CA ASP A 44 23.08 5.23 4.24
C ASP A 44 22.30 6.08 3.23
N SER A 45 21.26 5.53 2.61
CA SER A 45 20.48 6.26 1.62
C SER A 45 19.45 7.18 2.27
N SER A 46 19.29 8.38 1.70
CA SER A 46 18.15 9.24 2.01
C SER A 46 16.81 8.57 1.67
N ALA A 47 16.83 7.52 0.85
CA ALA A 47 15.67 6.72 0.49
C ALA A 47 15.13 5.92 1.68
N HIS A 48 16.00 5.25 2.45
CA HIS A 48 15.57 4.52 3.66
C HIS A 48 14.86 5.45 4.65
N GLN A 49 15.47 6.61 4.94
CA GLN A 49 14.84 7.62 5.79
C GLN A 49 13.50 8.12 5.18
N GLY A 50 13.43 8.28 3.87
CA GLY A 50 12.20 8.66 3.17
C GLY A 50 11.07 7.64 3.35
N ILE A 51 11.37 6.35 3.33
CA ILE A 51 10.40 5.29 3.63
C ILE A 51 9.91 5.40 5.07
N MET A 52 10.84 5.51 6.02
CA MET A 52 10.51 5.66 7.44
C MET A 52 9.65 6.90 7.68
N ASP A 53 9.93 8.01 6.99
CA ASP A 53 9.11 9.22 7.06
C ASP A 53 7.69 9.00 6.52
N CYS A 54 7.55 8.22 5.44
CA CYS A 54 6.23 7.83 4.92
C CYS A 54 5.43 6.98 5.93
N PHE A 55 6.07 6.01 6.58
CA PHE A 55 5.44 5.22 7.65
C PHE A 55 5.10 6.07 8.88
N ASN A 56 6.01 6.93 9.32
CA ASN A 56 5.80 7.81 10.46
C ASN A 56 4.69 8.84 10.19
N SER A 57 4.41 9.18 8.92
CA SER A 57 3.37 10.14 8.54
C SER A 57 1.93 9.71 8.91
N ILE A 58 1.72 8.42 9.22
CA ILE A 58 0.43 7.87 9.68
C ILE A 58 0.41 7.56 11.18
N GLY A 59 1.51 7.82 11.89
CA GLY A 59 1.64 7.67 13.34
C GLY A 59 1.17 6.30 13.82
N LYS A 60 0.26 6.30 14.80
CA LYS A 60 -0.27 5.07 15.44
C LYS A 60 -1.01 4.11 14.51
N ASP A 61 -1.34 4.55 13.29
CA ASP A 61 -2.04 3.68 12.34
C ASP A 61 -1.07 2.72 11.61
N VAL A 62 0.26 2.90 11.78
CA VAL A 62 1.29 2.01 11.19
C VAL A 62 1.35 0.64 11.86
N GLU A 63 1.29 0.60 13.20
CA GLU A 63 1.38 -0.64 13.99
C GLU A 63 0.29 -1.67 13.63
N PRO A 64 -1.02 -1.32 13.60
CA PRO A 64 -2.05 -2.30 13.27
C PRO A 64 -1.96 -2.78 11.81
N MET A 65 -1.41 -1.94 10.92
CA MET A 65 -1.17 -2.33 9.53
C MET A 65 0.00 -3.32 9.43
N PHE A 66 1.13 -3.02 10.08
CA PHE A 66 2.28 -3.93 10.13
C PHE A 66 1.90 -5.28 10.75
N LYS A 67 1.21 -5.26 11.89
CA LYS A 67 0.70 -6.49 12.53
C LYS A 67 -0.19 -7.30 11.59
N PHE A 68 -1.09 -6.64 10.87
CA PHE A 68 -1.97 -7.32 9.91
C PHE A 68 -1.18 -7.98 8.77
N VAL A 69 -0.16 -7.32 8.23
CA VAL A 69 0.74 -7.89 7.22
C VAL A 69 1.47 -9.10 7.79
N ASN A 70 2.08 -8.95 8.98
CA ASN A 70 2.89 -9.98 9.63
C ASN A 70 2.09 -11.28 9.91
N GLU A 71 0.83 -11.11 10.34
CA GLU A 71 -0.05 -12.22 10.70
C GLU A 71 -0.72 -12.91 9.49
N THR A 72 -0.81 -12.24 8.33
CA THR A 72 -1.70 -12.67 7.23
C THR A 72 -1.02 -12.88 5.88
N PHE A 73 0.10 -12.21 5.61
CA PHE A 73 0.74 -12.20 4.28
C PHE A 73 2.17 -12.72 4.34
N TYR A 74 3.09 -11.92 4.89
CA TYR A 74 4.48 -12.32 5.09
C TYR A 74 4.81 -12.29 6.57
N THR A 75 5.21 -13.44 7.12
CA THR A 75 5.56 -13.57 8.53
C THR A 75 7.05 -13.31 8.73
N TYR A 76 7.36 -12.10 9.16
CA TYR A 76 8.64 -11.72 9.71
C TYR A 76 8.85 -12.34 11.10
N HIS A 77 10.10 -12.56 11.47
CA HIS A 77 10.52 -13.10 12.77
C HIS A 77 10.64 -12.01 13.85
N THR A 78 9.88 -10.93 13.70
CA THR A 78 9.89 -9.75 14.58
C THR A 78 8.56 -9.01 14.54
N ASP A 79 8.30 -8.26 15.61
CA ASP A 79 7.17 -7.34 15.74
C ASP A 79 7.57 -5.87 15.49
N SER A 80 8.83 -5.61 15.14
CA SER A 80 9.37 -4.28 14.84
C SER A 80 9.49 -4.06 13.33
N ILE A 81 8.99 -2.93 12.83
CA ILE A 81 9.14 -2.56 11.40
C ILE A 81 10.62 -2.45 11.02
N ALA A 82 11.44 -1.86 11.90
CA ALA A 82 12.87 -1.68 11.63
C ALA A 82 13.59 -3.03 11.54
N GLU A 83 13.31 -3.95 12.46
CA GLU A 83 13.91 -5.30 12.41
C GLU A 83 13.35 -6.11 11.22
N ALA A 84 12.08 -5.89 10.83
CA ALA A 84 11.49 -6.55 9.66
C ALA A 84 12.15 -6.09 8.35
N MET A 85 12.56 -4.81 8.29
CA MET A 85 13.35 -4.28 7.17
C MET A 85 14.75 -4.89 7.14
N GLU A 86 15.42 -5.02 8.29
CA GLU A 86 16.71 -5.71 8.39
C GLU A 86 16.59 -7.17 7.93
N GLU A 87 15.58 -7.89 8.42
CA GLU A 87 15.29 -9.27 8.00
C GLU A 87 15.02 -9.35 6.49
N TYR A 88 14.22 -8.45 5.94
CA TYR A 88 13.98 -8.37 4.50
C TYR A 88 15.29 -8.22 3.72
N CYS A 89 16.21 -7.39 4.21
CA CYS A 89 17.48 -7.14 3.55
C CYS A 89 18.45 -8.31 3.57
N ASP A 90 18.33 -9.20 4.56
CA ASP A 90 19.09 -10.45 4.65
C ASP A 90 18.56 -11.54 3.70
N LEU A 91 17.33 -11.40 3.16
CA LEU A 91 16.78 -12.35 2.18
C LEU A 91 17.51 -12.27 0.83
N CYS A 92 17.47 -13.38 0.07
CA CYS A 92 18.06 -13.48 -1.26
C CYS A 92 17.09 -14.11 -2.26
N GLY A 93 17.25 -13.76 -3.54
CA GLY A 93 16.52 -14.39 -4.66
C GLY A 93 15.01 -14.34 -4.50
N ASP A 94 14.35 -15.46 -4.81
CA ASP A 94 12.90 -15.60 -4.81
C ASP A 94 12.28 -15.31 -3.44
N ALA A 95 12.98 -15.61 -2.34
CA ALA A 95 12.48 -15.33 -0.98
C ALA A 95 12.36 -13.81 -0.74
N LYS A 96 13.32 -13.02 -1.22
CA LYS A 96 13.28 -11.56 -1.12
C LYS A 96 12.16 -10.97 -1.96
N TYR A 97 12.00 -11.46 -3.19
CA TYR A 97 10.90 -11.03 -4.07
C TYR A 97 9.52 -11.38 -3.49
N TYR A 98 9.37 -12.60 -2.95
CA TYR A 98 8.14 -13.04 -2.30
C TYR A 98 7.80 -12.18 -1.08
N ALA A 99 8.78 -11.88 -0.21
CA ALA A 99 8.58 -11.01 0.94
C ALA A 99 8.14 -9.59 0.53
N TYR A 100 8.75 -9.05 -0.51
CA TYR A 100 8.36 -7.77 -1.10
C TYR A 100 6.90 -7.77 -1.58
N GLU A 101 6.54 -8.75 -2.40
CA GLU A 101 5.23 -8.84 -3.02
C GLU A 101 4.13 -9.03 -1.96
N GLU A 102 4.33 -9.96 -1.02
CA GLU A 102 3.37 -10.24 0.04
C GLU A 102 3.21 -9.07 1.02
N THR A 103 4.30 -8.37 1.35
CA THR A 103 4.22 -7.18 2.21
C THR A 103 3.39 -6.08 1.56
N LEU A 104 3.62 -5.75 0.28
CA LEU A 104 2.82 -4.73 -0.41
C LEU A 104 1.39 -5.19 -0.65
N ASN A 105 1.17 -6.46 -1.00
CA ASN A 105 -0.17 -7.06 -1.09
C ASN A 105 -0.94 -6.92 0.22
N GLY A 106 -0.29 -7.20 1.35
CA GLY A 106 -0.88 -7.06 2.67
C GLY A 106 -1.26 -5.61 3.01
N ILE A 107 -0.41 -4.64 2.67
CA ILE A 107 -0.70 -3.22 2.85
C ILE A 107 -1.90 -2.79 2.00
N PHE A 108 -1.93 -3.15 0.71
CA PHE A 108 -3.06 -2.84 -0.16
C PHE A 108 -4.35 -3.52 0.30
N TYR A 109 -4.26 -4.76 0.77
CA TYR A 109 -5.41 -5.46 1.31
C TYR A 109 -5.93 -4.78 2.58
N TYR A 110 -5.04 -4.38 3.50
CA TYR A 110 -5.39 -3.64 4.70
C TYR A 110 -6.11 -2.33 4.36
N GLN A 111 -5.57 -1.53 3.43
CA GLN A 111 -6.20 -0.31 2.94
C GLN A 111 -7.61 -0.61 2.39
N ASN A 112 -7.72 -1.56 1.47
CA ASN A 112 -8.99 -1.94 0.86
C ASN A 112 -10.03 -2.39 1.89
N LYS A 113 -9.60 -3.21 2.86
CA LYS A 113 -10.43 -3.68 3.98
C LYS A 113 -10.90 -2.50 4.83
N ALA A 114 -10.01 -1.60 5.23
CA ALA A 114 -10.34 -0.41 6.01
C ALA A 114 -11.33 0.51 5.27
N CYS A 115 -11.11 0.75 3.98
CA CYS A 115 -11.98 1.57 3.15
C CYS A 115 -13.38 0.96 2.98
N ARG A 116 -13.47 -0.35 2.70
CA ARG A 116 -14.75 -1.07 2.59
C ARG A 116 -15.52 -1.10 3.91
N ALA A 117 -14.81 -1.25 5.03
CA ALA A 117 -15.38 -1.21 6.38
C ALA A 117 -15.75 0.21 6.84
N ARG A 118 -15.56 1.24 6.00
CA ARG A 118 -15.81 2.66 6.31
C ARG A 118 -15.01 3.17 7.52
N LEU A 119 -13.86 2.56 7.80
CA LEU A 119 -12.89 3.03 8.77
C LEU A 119 -12.12 4.23 8.17
N ARG A 120 -12.79 5.39 8.12
CA ARG A 120 -12.34 6.57 7.36
C ARG A 120 -10.91 6.96 7.68
N ARG A 121 -10.55 6.97 8.97
CA ARG A 121 -9.20 7.32 9.42
C ARG A 121 -8.17 6.36 8.84
N GLN A 122 -8.29 5.06 9.11
CA GLN A 122 -7.34 4.04 8.65
C GLN A 122 -7.24 3.98 7.12
N CYS A 123 -8.38 4.09 6.42
CA CYS A 123 -8.42 4.18 4.96
C CYS A 123 -7.62 5.40 4.45
N SER A 124 -7.86 6.59 5.01
CA SER A 124 -7.14 7.81 4.61
C SER A 124 -5.67 7.80 4.99
N SER A 125 -5.33 7.24 6.16
CA SER A 125 -3.96 7.10 6.63
C SER A 125 -3.17 6.20 5.70
N SER A 126 -3.65 4.97 5.46
CA SER A 126 -2.98 4.02 4.55
C SER A 126 -2.87 4.57 3.13
N GLU A 127 -3.89 5.25 2.61
CA GLU A 127 -3.82 5.92 1.31
C GLU A 127 -2.72 7.00 1.26
N LYS A 128 -2.60 7.82 2.31
CA LYS A 128 -1.56 8.85 2.40
C LYS A 128 -0.16 8.23 2.47
N MET A 129 0.01 7.16 3.24
CA MET A 129 1.28 6.43 3.32
C MET A 129 1.65 5.85 1.95
N LEU A 130 0.74 5.14 1.28
CA LEU A 130 0.99 4.57 -0.05
C LEU A 130 1.33 5.64 -1.09
N LYS A 131 0.64 6.79 -1.07
CA LYS A 131 0.96 7.92 -1.95
C LYS A 131 2.35 8.50 -1.69
N CYS A 132 2.75 8.61 -0.42
CA CYS A 132 4.09 9.04 -0.04
C CYS A 132 5.14 8.04 -0.55
N PHE A 133 4.89 6.76 -0.27
CA PHE A 133 5.75 5.64 -0.58
C PHE A 133 6.02 5.51 -2.08
N PHE A 134 4.98 5.43 -2.92
CA PHE A 134 5.18 5.28 -4.36
C PHE A 134 5.76 6.54 -5.01
N LYS A 135 5.44 7.73 -4.49
CA LYS A 135 6.08 8.97 -4.97
C LYS A 135 7.58 8.96 -4.70
N LEU A 136 8.02 8.41 -3.57
CA LEU A 136 9.44 8.25 -3.27
C LEU A 136 10.08 7.29 -4.28
N LEU A 137 9.48 6.11 -4.50
CA LEU A 137 10.03 5.13 -5.44
C LEU A 137 10.05 5.63 -6.89
N ASP A 138 9.01 6.32 -7.34
CA ASP A 138 8.98 7.00 -8.64
C ASP A 138 10.17 7.96 -8.76
N GLY A 139 10.43 8.73 -7.70
CA GLY A 139 11.58 9.65 -7.66
C GLY A 139 12.93 8.95 -7.76
N LEU A 140 13.09 7.75 -7.18
CA LEU A 140 14.32 6.96 -7.28
C LEU A 140 14.51 6.42 -8.71
N LYS A 141 13.42 5.95 -9.31
CA LYS A 141 13.37 5.46 -10.69
C LYS A 141 13.70 6.57 -11.69
N ASP A 142 13.11 7.76 -11.50
CA ASP A 142 13.38 8.93 -12.35
C ASP A 142 14.85 9.40 -12.26
N GLN A 143 15.52 9.12 -11.14
CA GLN A 143 16.95 9.40 -10.93
C GLN A 143 17.87 8.29 -11.47
N GLY A 144 17.33 7.15 -11.91
CA GLY A 144 18.11 5.99 -12.36
C GLY A 144 18.91 5.31 -11.26
N LEU A 145 18.48 5.44 -10.00
CA LEU A 145 19.06 4.72 -8.85
C LEU A 145 18.59 3.26 -8.79
N CYS A 146 17.44 3.05 -9.42
CA CYS A 146 16.76 1.86 -9.87
C CYS A 146 16.03 2.30 -11.18
#